data_AF-A0A5C8MBI6-F1
#
_entry.id   AF-A0A5C8MBI6-F1
#
_cell.length_a   1.000
_cell.length_b   1.000
_cell.length_c   1.000
_cell.angle_alpha   90.00
_cell.angle_beta   90.00
_cell.angle_gamma   90.00
#
_symmetry.space_group_name_H-M   'P 1'
#
loop_
_entity.id
_entity.type
_entity.pdbx_description
1 polymer ?
#
loop_
_entity_poly.entity_id
_entity_poly.type
_entity_poly.pdbx_seq_one_letter_code
_entity_poly.pdbx_strand_id
1 'polypeptide(L)'
;ANDANTKVVAIDEIPSDWEALDIGPKTRELYRDVIMKSKLVVWNGPMGVFEMDAFAEGTKAVAQALADAVDTYSVIGGGDSAAAVEKFGLAEKMDHIST
;
A
#
# COMPACT_ATOMS: atom_id res chain seq x y z
N ALA A 1 -11.44 -7.29 -13.37
CA ALA A 1 -11.58 -6.27 -14.43
C ALA A 1 -11.70 -4.89 -13.76
N ASN A 2 -11.14 -3.83 -14.35
CA ASN A 2 -11.06 -2.49 -13.72
C ASN A 2 -12.44 -1.82 -13.50
N ASP A 3 -13.51 -2.45 -13.96
CA ASP A 3 -14.92 -2.10 -13.84
C ASP A 3 -15.66 -2.93 -12.77
N ALA A 4 -14.93 -3.62 -11.89
CA ALA A 4 -15.52 -4.37 -10.79
C ALA A 4 -16.38 -3.47 -9.89
N ASN A 5 -17.55 -3.96 -9.46
CA ASN A 5 -18.33 -3.30 -8.42
C ASN A 5 -17.50 -3.28 -7.12
N THR A 6 -17.32 -2.10 -6.53
CA THR A 6 -16.58 -1.93 -5.29
C THR A 6 -17.46 -1.34 -4.20
N LYS A 7 -17.16 -1.72 -2.95
CA LYS A 7 -17.69 -1.06 -1.76
C LYS A 7 -16.68 -1.17 -0.63
N VAL A 8 -16.65 -0.15 0.22
CA VAL A 8 -15.88 -0.17 1.46
C VAL A 8 -16.79 -0.72 2.55
N VAL A 9 -16.31 -1.73 3.28
CA VAL A 9 -16.99 -2.33 4.44
C VAL A 9 -16.00 -2.43 5.60
N ALA A 10 -16.50 -2.60 6.82
CA ALA A 10 -15.66 -2.99 7.94
C ALA A 10 -15.14 -4.43 7.75
N ILE A 11 -14.04 -4.78 8.44
CA ILE A 11 -13.39 -6.09 8.29
C ILE A 11 -14.29 -7.25 8.73
N ASP A 12 -15.22 -6.99 9.64
CA ASP A 12 -16.24 -7.92 10.16
C ASP A 12 -17.57 -7.88 9.40
N GLU A 13 -17.65 -7.07 8.34
CA GLU A 13 -18.84 -6.88 7.51
C GLU A 13 -18.63 -7.29 6.05
N ILE A 14 -17.61 -8.11 5.76
CA ILE A 14 -17.38 -8.65 4.41
C ILE A 14 -18.55 -9.57 4.03
N PRO A 15 -19.32 -9.25 2.97
CA PRO A 15 -20.40 -10.12 2.51
C PRO A 15 -19.85 -11.46 1.98
N SER A 16 -20.61 -12.54 2.18
CA SER A 16 -20.18 -13.90 1.83
C SER A 16 -19.94 -14.14 0.34
N ASP A 17 -20.51 -13.31 -0.53
CA ASP A 17 -20.41 -13.37 -1.98
C ASP A 17 -19.40 -12.35 -2.56
N TRP A 18 -18.59 -11.71 -1.70
CA TRP A 18 -17.60 -10.69 -2.08
C TRP A 18 -16.18 -11.10 -1.67
N GLU A 19 -15.20 -10.53 -2.36
CA GLU A 19 -13.77 -10.71 -2.06
C GLU A 19 -13.16 -9.39 -1.58
N ALA A 20 -12.26 -9.46 -0.59
CA ALA A 20 -11.47 -8.32 -0.14
C ALA A 20 -10.21 -8.19 -0.99
N LEU A 21 -10.13 -7.11 -1.78
CA LEU A 21 -9.10 -6.95 -2.82
C LEU A 21 -8.14 -5.79 -2.58
N ASP A 22 -8.43 -4.91 -1.63
CA ASP A 22 -7.56 -3.82 -1.17
C ASP A 22 -7.94 -3.37 0.25
N ILE A 23 -7.02 -2.70 0.95
CA ILE A 23 -7.29 -2.12 2.27
C ILE A 23 -8.16 -0.86 2.14
N GLY A 24 -9.13 -0.71 3.06
CA GLY A 24 -10.02 0.45 3.12
C GLY A 24 -9.35 1.75 3.62
N PRO A 25 -10.01 2.90 3.46
CA PRO A 25 -9.46 4.22 3.81
C PRO A 25 -9.03 4.36 5.27
N LYS A 26 -9.81 3.81 6.22
CA LYS A 26 -9.44 3.83 7.65
C LYS A 26 -8.13 3.09 7.94
N THR A 27 -7.89 1.97 7.26
CA THR A 27 -6.64 1.21 7.40
C THR A 27 -5.46 1.97 6.81
N ARG A 28 -5.66 2.67 5.68
CA ARG A 28 -4.62 3.52 5.07
C ARG A 28 -4.18 4.63 6.01
N GLU A 29 -5.12 5.31 6.66
CA GLU A 29 -4.83 6.33 7.68
C GLU A 29 -4.09 5.73 8.88
N LEU A 30 -4.58 4.59 9.40
CA LEU A 30 -3.93 3.90 10.51
C LEU A 30 -2.48 3.51 10.19
N TYR A 31 -2.24 2.95 9.00
CA TYR A 31 -0.90 2.53 8.58
C TYR A 31 0.01 3.74 8.36
N ARG A 32 -0.50 4.83 7.77
CA ARG A 32 0.24 6.09 7.65
C ARG A 32 0.71 6.56 9.02
N ASP A 33 -0.18 6.61 10.02
CA ASP A 33 0.18 7.04 11.37
C ASP A 33 1.26 6.18 12.02
N VAL A 34 1.25 4.87 11.77
CA VAL A 34 2.30 3.95 12.26
C VAL A 34 3.62 4.20 11.54
N ILE A 35 3.59 4.37 10.22
CA ILE A 35 4.79 4.64 9.39
C ILE A 35 5.45 5.95 9.80
N MET A 36 4.67 7.03 9.96
CA MET A 36 5.18 8.36 10.36
C MET A 36 5.83 8.38 11.74
N LYS A 37 5.52 7.41 12.61
CA LYS A 37 6.09 7.28 13.96
C LYS A 37 7.28 6.30 14.01
N SER A 38 7.53 5.57 12.94
CA SER A 38 8.60 4.56 12.86
C SER A 38 9.92 5.21 12.47
N LYS A 39 11.05 4.63 12.89
CA LYS A 39 12.39 5.07 12.46
C LYS A 39 12.96 4.25 11.31
N LEU A 40 12.47 3.02 11.18
CA LEU A 40 12.83 2.08 10.13
C LEU A 40 11.56 1.32 9.76
N VAL A 41 11.27 1.19 8.47
CA VAL A 41 10.19 0.36 7.95
C VAL A 41 10.72 -0.55 6.86
N VAL A 42 10.42 -1.84 6.96
CA VAL A 42 10.64 -2.82 5.90
C VAL A 42 9.29 -3.16 5.30
N TRP A 43 9.12 -2.92 4.00
CA TRP A 43 7.89 -3.20 3.29
C TRP A 43 8.11 -4.32 2.26
N ASN A 44 7.33 -5.40 2.38
CA ASN A 44 7.36 -6.55 1.48
C ASN A 44 5.93 -7.06 1.23
N GLY A 45 5.41 -6.79 0.04
CA GLY A 45 4.09 -7.19 -0.45
C GLY A 45 3.10 -6.02 -0.58
N PRO A 46 2.39 -5.89 -1.72
CA PRO A 46 1.36 -4.87 -1.89
C PRO A 46 0.16 -5.07 -0.94
N MET A 47 -0.65 -4.03 -0.75
CA MET A 47 -1.81 -4.06 0.16
C MET A 47 -3.08 -4.63 -0.48
N GLY A 48 -3.06 -4.80 -1.80
CA GLY A 48 -4.16 -5.26 -2.62
C GLY A 48 -3.67 -5.68 -4.00
N VAL A 49 -4.59 -5.99 -4.90
CA VAL A 49 -4.31 -6.39 -6.30
C VAL A 49 -3.96 -5.15 -7.13
N PHE A 50 -2.80 -4.55 -6.85
CA PHE A 50 -2.40 -3.21 -7.33
C PHE A 50 -2.19 -3.11 -8.85
N GLU A 51 -2.11 -4.24 -9.53
CA GLU A 51 -2.13 -4.34 -11.00
C GLU A 51 -3.45 -3.81 -11.57
N MET A 52 -4.54 -3.91 -10.79
CA MET A 52 -5.84 -3.35 -11.11
C MET A 52 -6.01 -1.99 -10.42
N ASP A 53 -6.27 -0.94 -11.19
CA ASP A 53 -6.32 0.42 -10.65
C ASP A 53 -7.44 0.61 -9.61
N ALA A 54 -8.54 -0.14 -9.73
CA ALA A 54 -9.62 -0.16 -8.74
C ALA A 54 -9.18 -0.67 -7.34
N PHE A 55 -8.06 -1.38 -7.26
CA PHE A 55 -7.54 -2.03 -6.04
C PHE A 55 -6.09 -1.62 -5.73
N ALA A 56 -5.62 -0.51 -6.32
CA ALA A 56 -4.24 -0.02 -6.17
C ALA A 56 -4.07 1.02 -5.05
N GLU A 57 -5.16 1.57 -4.53
CA GLU A 57 -5.12 2.76 -3.68
C GLU A 57 -4.52 2.48 -2.28
N GLY A 58 -4.70 1.29 -1.72
CA GLY A 58 -4.04 0.90 -0.47
C GLY A 58 -2.53 0.78 -0.62
N THR A 59 -2.07 0.11 -1.67
CA THR A 59 -0.64 -0.03 -2.00
C THR A 59 -0.02 1.34 -2.24
N LYS A 60 -0.69 2.20 -3.01
CA LYS A 60 -0.27 3.58 -3.25
C LYS A 60 -0.20 4.40 -1.96
N ALA A 61 -1.18 4.25 -1.07
CA ALA A 61 -1.19 4.98 0.20
C ALA A 61 -0.02 4.61 1.11
N VAL A 62 0.36 3.33 1.17
CA VAL A 62 1.55 2.88 1.93
C VAL A 62 2.83 3.41 1.29
N ALA A 63 2.97 3.30 -0.03
CA ALA A 63 4.12 3.86 -0.75
C ALA A 63 4.25 5.38 -0.52
N GLN A 64 3.13 6.12 -0.57
CA GLN A 64 3.12 7.55 -0.33
C GLN A 64 3.46 7.89 1.14
N ALA A 65 2.96 7.10 2.10
CA ALA A 65 3.29 7.30 3.51
C ALA A 65 4.79 7.14 3.77
N LEU A 66 5.44 6.15 3.15
CA LEU A 66 6.89 5.98 3.21
C LEU A 66 7.62 7.16 2.58
N ALA A 67 7.19 7.59 1.40
CA ALA A 67 7.77 8.74 0.70
C ALA A 67 7.60 10.08 1.44
N ASP A 68 6.54 10.23 2.25
CA ASP A 68 6.26 11.43 3.05
C ASP A 68 7.02 11.43 4.39
N ALA A 69 7.44 10.26 4.89
CA ALA A 69 8.01 10.08 6.21
C ALA A 69 9.51 10.39 6.25
N VAL A 70 9.85 11.68 6.21
CA VAL A 70 11.24 12.20 6.12
C VAL A 70 12.20 11.70 7.21
N ASP A 71 11.69 11.28 8.37
CA ASP A 71 12.47 10.78 9.51
C ASP A 71 12.48 9.24 9.63
N THR A 72 12.00 8.54 8.60
CA THR A 72 11.84 7.09 8.56
C THR A 72 12.71 6.51 7.46
N TYR A 73 13.63 5.61 7.81
CA TYR A 73 14.39 4.85 6.82
C TYR A 73 13.51 3.75 6.21
N SER A 74 13.39 3.71 4.90
CA SER A 74 12.51 2.81 4.16
C SER A 74 13.29 1.75 3.38
N VAL A 75 12.92 0.48 3.60
CA VAL A 75 13.47 -0.69 2.92
C VAL A 75 12.35 -1.36 2.14
N ILE A 76 12.42 -1.32 0.81
CA ILE A 76 11.49 -2.01 -0.07
C ILE A 76 12.09 -3.35 -0.45
N GLY A 77 11.39 -4.42 -0.05
CA GLY A 77 11.76 -5.80 -0.36
C GLY A 77 10.72 -6.48 -1.24
N GLY A 78 11.18 -7.37 -2.11
CA GLY A 78 10.31 -8.15 -2.99
C GLY A 78 9.96 -7.43 -4.31
N GLY A 79 9.93 -8.20 -5.40
CA GLY A 79 9.74 -7.67 -6.76
C GLY A 79 8.45 -6.88 -6.94
N ASP A 80 7.34 -7.34 -6.34
CA ASP A 80 6.04 -6.68 -6.49
C ASP A 80 5.99 -5.32 -5.78
N SER A 81 6.66 -5.18 -4.62
CA SER A 81 6.74 -3.89 -3.91
C SER A 81 7.65 -2.91 -4.61
N ALA A 82 8.76 -3.39 -5.18
CA ALA A 82 9.63 -2.59 -6.05
C ALA A 82 8.85 -2.10 -7.29
N ALA A 83 8.12 -3.00 -7.96
CA ALA A 83 7.27 -2.65 -9.10
C ALA A 83 6.15 -1.65 -8.74
N ALA A 84 5.58 -1.75 -7.53
CA ALA A 84 4.57 -0.81 -7.06
C ALA A 84 5.13 0.60 -6.86
N VAL A 85 6.28 0.77 -6.17
CA VAL A 85 6.87 2.11 -5.98
C VAL A 85 7.32 2.75 -7.29
N GLU A 86 7.77 1.94 -8.26
CA GLU A 86 8.07 2.37 -9.63
C GLU A 86 6.80 2.82 -10.37
N LYS A 87 5.73 2.00 -10.36
CA LYS A 87 4.42 2.31 -10.98
C LYS A 87 3.89 3.67 -10.51
N PHE A 88 4.08 4.00 -9.23
CA PHE A 88 3.59 5.24 -8.63
C PHE A 88 4.58 6.41 -8.70
N GLY A 89 5.77 6.23 -9.28
CA GLY A 89 6.79 7.29 -9.41
C GLY A 89 7.38 7.73 -8.07
N LEU A 90 7.51 6.80 -7.12
CA LEU A 90 7.99 7.05 -5.76
C LEU A 90 9.32 6.36 -5.44
N ALA A 91 9.90 5.59 -6.37
CA ALA A 91 11.13 4.83 -6.16
C ALA A 91 12.30 5.70 -5.63
N GLU A 92 12.52 6.87 -6.24
CA GLU A 92 13.57 7.84 -5.85
C GLU A 92 13.38 8.43 -4.43
N LYS A 93 12.23 8.21 -3.80
CA LYS A 93 11.94 8.66 -2.43
C LYS A 93 12.13 7.56 -1.39
N MET A 94 12.51 6.34 -1.81
CA MET A 94 12.79 5.23 -0.91
C MET A 94 14.30 5.17 -0.61
N ASP A 95 14.68 4.82 0.61
CA ASP A 95 16.10 4.81 1.01
C ASP A 95 16.84 3.58 0.49
N HIS A 96 16.16 2.43 0.42
CA HIS A 96 16.70 1.19 -0.10
C HIS A 96 15.63 0.38 -0.83
N ILE A 97 15.92 0.00 -2.07
CA ILE A 97 15.12 -0.96 -2.84
C ILE A 97 16.00 -2.18 -3.10
N SER A 98 15.60 -3.33 -2.59
CA SER A 98 16.31 -4.60 -2.79
C SER A 98 16.15 -5.07 -4.24
N THR A 99 17.28 -5.45 -4.87
CA THR A 99 17.34 -6.03 -6.22
C THR A 99 17.44 -7.55 -6.19
#